data_AF-A0A1Z9IQK6-F1
#
_entry.id   AF-A0A1Z9IQK6-F1
#
_cell.length_a   1.000
_cell.length_b   1.000
_cell.length_c   1.000
_cell.angle_alpha   90.00
_cell.angle_beta   90.00
_cell.angle_gamma   90.00
#
_symmetry.space_group_name_H-M   'P 1'
#
loop_
_entity.id
_entity.type
_entity.pdbx_description
1 polymer ?
#
loop_
_entity_poly.entity_id
_entity_poly.type
_entity_poly.pdbx_seq_one_letter_code
_entity_poly.pdbx_strand_id
1 'polypeptide(L)'
;MKKYYLFTIIILIAAAFSNSVAVSEQNSLKVAKNIFKQFSTTKDINDFSVSSIETIKSDKNQNLFYIYYLDPIGFIIVSASNRSLPCLAFSFESHFSMEPTPVQEILGTYKREILEQLDNPEPAKPKIQQNWDMYLSQNPSFPELRDVQPLLSCTFAQSGNWNNLVQQEVGSNVPVGCVAVAMSQVMHYWGYPSSGEGQNSYNDCGSCNGPLSVNFALADYNFNNMPGGQANSESQQLLYHTGVSVNMDYAPDGSGAYVQGTYPSTEYALENYFKFSSDLYFMNKSTSNPSTFGNAIIDNLDAALPIIMQGFDDSYGGHAWNVDGYIGDDFNSFHCNFGWGGSSNGWYTLTSMGGFPDSQGALFNVYPRTLTNPEALYEYFVDASTVYFTDLSSMINEYDLKYFHWNFGDGNVLTTEIGTVDHSYEVSGTYDVELIVENMHGMMSDPYIESIAVQAAMVGDLTQDGNIDVLDIVSMVSLVLSDQPGGSQLFIGDINTDGIINIQDIILLIGLALNG
;
A
#
# COMPACT_ATOMS: atom_id res chain seq x y z
N MET A 1 11.46 -78.13 -40.26
CA MET A 1 10.15 -77.48 -40.03
C MET A 1 10.21 -76.61 -38.78
N LYS A 2 9.97 -75.31 -38.96
CA LYS A 2 9.54 -74.27 -37.99
C LYS A 2 10.22 -74.19 -36.62
N LYS A 3 11.22 -73.31 -36.47
CA LYS A 3 11.63 -72.73 -35.17
C LYS A 3 12.50 -71.45 -35.30
N TYR A 4 12.10 -70.44 -36.10
CA TYR A 4 12.84 -69.16 -36.18
C TYR A 4 11.97 -67.91 -36.45
N TYR A 5 10.78 -67.79 -35.85
CA TYR A 5 9.92 -66.61 -36.03
C TYR A 5 9.31 -66.05 -34.73
N LEU A 6 9.95 -66.26 -33.57
CA LEU A 6 9.43 -65.75 -32.29
C LEU A 6 10.41 -64.88 -31.49
N PHE A 7 11.51 -64.43 -32.09
CA PHE A 7 12.49 -63.59 -31.40
C PHE A 7 12.68 -62.18 -32.01
N THR A 8 11.94 -61.86 -33.08
CA THR A 8 12.09 -60.57 -33.80
C THR A 8 10.91 -59.62 -33.59
N ILE A 9 9.87 -60.02 -32.84
CA ILE A 9 8.66 -59.20 -32.59
C ILE A 9 8.67 -58.55 -31.19
N ILE A 10 9.53 -58.99 -30.27
CA ILE A 10 9.61 -58.39 -28.91
C ILE A 10 10.55 -57.17 -28.85
N ILE A 11 11.45 -56.99 -29.83
CA ILE A 11 12.36 -55.83 -29.87
C ILE A 11 11.75 -54.61 -30.60
N LEU A 12 10.65 -54.77 -31.34
CA LEU A 12 9.98 -53.66 -32.05
C LEU A 12 8.81 -53.00 -31.30
N ILE A 13 8.38 -53.54 -30.16
CA ILE A 13 7.32 -52.92 -29.33
C ILE A 13 7.89 -52.21 -28.09
N ALA A 14 9.13 -52.52 -27.69
CA ALA A 14 9.81 -51.79 -26.61
C ALA A 14 10.38 -50.41 -27.03
N ALA A 15 10.35 -50.07 -28.33
CA ALA A 15 10.88 -48.82 -28.87
C ALA A 15 9.83 -47.71 -29.06
N ALA A 16 8.56 -47.93 -28.66
CA ALA A 16 7.47 -46.97 -28.87
C ALA A 16 7.04 -46.19 -27.62
N PHE A 17 7.67 -46.41 -26.47
CA PHE A 17 7.43 -45.61 -25.26
C PHE A 17 8.75 -45.27 -24.54
N SER A 18 9.76 -44.81 -25.29
CA SER A 18 10.74 -43.94 -24.65
C SER A 18 10.05 -42.59 -24.46
N ASN A 19 9.46 -42.37 -23.28
CA ASN A 19 9.14 -41.00 -22.83
C ASN A 19 10.47 -40.27 -22.70
N SER A 20 10.97 -39.72 -23.81
CA SER A 20 12.24 -38.99 -23.84
C SER A 20 12.11 -37.82 -22.89
N VAL A 21 12.91 -37.78 -21.84
CA VAL A 21 12.85 -36.69 -20.86
C VAL A 21 13.19 -35.35 -21.52
N ALA A 22 14.16 -35.37 -22.42
CA ALA A 22 14.58 -34.20 -23.16
C ALA A 22 13.59 -33.80 -24.27
N VAL A 23 13.35 -32.51 -24.40
CA VAL A 23 12.51 -31.88 -25.42
C VAL A 23 13.41 -31.27 -26.50
N SER A 24 13.14 -31.61 -27.77
CA SER A 24 13.87 -31.05 -28.91
C SER A 24 13.51 -29.58 -29.14
N GLU A 25 14.42 -28.81 -29.73
CA GLU A 25 14.19 -27.41 -30.10
C GLU A 25 12.97 -27.22 -31.02
N GLN A 26 12.72 -28.18 -31.92
CA GLN A 26 11.53 -28.18 -32.77
C GLN A 26 10.23 -28.31 -31.96
N ASN A 27 10.22 -29.18 -30.95
CA ASN A 27 9.07 -29.35 -30.08
C ASN A 27 8.89 -28.14 -29.16
N SER A 28 9.96 -27.57 -28.61
CA SER A 28 9.87 -26.36 -27.79
C SER A 28 9.39 -25.15 -28.59
N LEU A 29 9.79 -25.00 -29.87
CA LEU A 29 9.29 -23.94 -30.74
C LEU A 29 7.78 -24.09 -31.01
N LYS A 30 7.31 -25.34 -31.18
CA LYS A 30 5.88 -25.62 -31.33
C LYS A 30 5.11 -25.24 -30.07
N VAL A 31 5.66 -25.55 -28.90
CA VAL A 31 5.09 -25.14 -27.61
C VAL A 31 5.05 -23.62 -27.49
N ALA A 32 6.15 -22.90 -27.78
CA ALA A 32 6.22 -21.44 -27.75
C ALA A 32 5.15 -20.79 -28.63
N LYS A 33 4.97 -21.29 -29.86
CA LYS A 33 3.93 -20.84 -30.79
C LYS A 33 2.51 -21.02 -30.23
N ASN A 34 2.26 -22.15 -29.58
CA ASN A 34 0.94 -22.43 -29.00
C ASN A 34 0.70 -21.65 -27.69
N ILE A 35 1.74 -21.34 -26.90
CA ILE A 35 1.67 -20.40 -25.77
C ILE A 35 1.29 -19.00 -26.29
N PHE A 36 1.97 -18.51 -27.33
CA PHE A 36 1.61 -17.24 -27.97
C PHE A 36 0.16 -17.25 -28.44
N LYS A 37 -0.27 -18.30 -29.15
CA LYS A 37 -1.66 -18.45 -29.61
C LYS A 37 -2.68 -18.42 -28.46
N GLN A 38 -2.32 -18.96 -27.29
CA GLN A 38 -3.22 -19.01 -26.14
C GLN A 38 -3.37 -17.65 -25.46
N PHE A 39 -2.25 -16.97 -25.22
CA PHE A 39 -2.21 -15.84 -24.29
C PHE A 39 -1.97 -14.48 -24.96
N SER A 40 -1.51 -14.41 -26.21
CA SER A 40 -1.34 -13.13 -26.88
C SER A 40 -2.69 -12.49 -27.17
N THR A 41 -2.71 -11.16 -27.25
CA THR A 41 -3.91 -10.40 -27.60
C THR A 41 -4.45 -10.77 -28.98
N THR A 42 -3.56 -11.03 -29.95
CA THR A 42 -3.95 -11.34 -31.33
C THR A 42 -4.44 -12.78 -31.49
N LYS A 43 -3.90 -13.71 -30.69
CA LYS A 43 -4.15 -15.17 -30.78
C LYS A 43 -3.89 -15.76 -32.17
N ASP A 44 -3.23 -15.02 -33.07
CA ASP A 44 -2.85 -15.47 -34.41
C ASP A 44 -1.37 -15.86 -34.44
N ILE A 45 -1.11 -17.11 -34.78
CA ILE A 45 0.25 -17.65 -34.90
C ILE A 45 1.06 -16.98 -36.03
N ASN A 46 0.41 -16.30 -36.97
CA ASN A 46 1.09 -15.55 -38.02
C ASN A 46 1.81 -14.30 -37.49
N ASP A 47 1.36 -13.77 -36.34
CA ASP A 47 2.01 -12.64 -35.67
C ASP A 47 3.17 -13.08 -34.77
N PHE A 48 3.36 -14.39 -34.59
CA PHE A 48 4.48 -14.93 -33.81
C PHE A 48 5.80 -14.77 -34.60
N SER A 49 6.62 -13.82 -34.15
CA SER A 49 7.97 -13.60 -34.66
C SER A 49 8.99 -13.75 -33.53
N VAL A 50 10.12 -14.36 -33.83
CA VAL A 50 11.23 -14.60 -32.89
C VAL A 50 12.46 -13.88 -33.42
N SER A 51 13.01 -12.97 -32.62
CA SER A 51 14.25 -12.25 -32.94
C SER A 51 15.48 -13.12 -32.69
N SER A 52 15.51 -13.85 -31.59
CA SER A 52 16.59 -14.78 -31.25
C SER A 52 16.12 -15.88 -30.29
N ILE A 53 16.93 -16.94 -30.16
CA ILE A 53 16.69 -18.05 -29.25
C ILE A 53 17.96 -18.28 -28.44
N GLU A 54 17.79 -18.41 -27.13
CA GLU A 54 18.86 -18.80 -26.22
C GLU A 54 18.52 -20.16 -25.60
N THR A 55 19.53 -21.05 -25.51
CA THR A 55 19.39 -22.34 -24.84
C THR A 55 20.19 -22.33 -23.55
N ILE A 56 19.50 -22.43 -22.42
CA ILE A 56 20.12 -22.54 -21.12
C ILE A 56 20.45 -24.00 -20.85
N LYS A 57 21.71 -24.26 -20.45
CA LYS A 57 22.25 -25.59 -20.24
C LYS A 57 22.81 -25.77 -18.83
N SER A 58 22.90 -27.02 -18.40
CA SER A 58 23.64 -27.41 -17.21
C SER A 58 25.15 -27.50 -17.46
N ASP A 59 25.93 -27.63 -16.38
CA ASP A 59 27.37 -27.92 -16.42
C ASP A 59 27.70 -29.24 -17.14
N LYS A 60 26.75 -30.18 -17.17
CA LYS A 60 26.83 -31.44 -17.93
C LYS A 60 26.42 -31.27 -19.41
N ASN A 61 26.24 -30.04 -19.89
CA ASN A 61 25.79 -29.69 -21.25
C ASN A 61 24.42 -30.28 -21.61
N GLN A 62 23.53 -30.47 -20.63
CA GLN A 62 22.13 -30.85 -20.86
C GLN A 62 21.28 -29.60 -21.02
N ASN A 63 20.39 -29.57 -22.01
CA ASN A 63 19.45 -28.46 -22.18
C ASN A 63 18.47 -28.45 -21.02
N LEU A 64 18.26 -27.29 -20.40
CA LEU A 64 17.35 -27.08 -19.28
C LEU A 64 16.08 -26.37 -19.73
N PHE A 65 16.23 -25.27 -20.47
CA PHE A 65 15.11 -24.56 -21.08
C PHE A 65 15.57 -23.66 -22.23
N TYR A 66 14.62 -23.23 -23.03
CA TYR A 66 14.80 -22.35 -24.18
C TYR A 66 14.11 -21.02 -23.92
N ILE A 67 14.80 -19.92 -24.21
CA ILE A 67 14.25 -18.55 -24.13
C ILE A 67 14.08 -18.05 -25.56
N TYR A 68 12.84 -17.83 -25.96
CA TYR A 68 12.47 -17.22 -27.23
C TYR A 68 12.29 -15.73 -27.02
N TYR A 69 13.14 -14.91 -27.61
CA TYR A 69 12.98 -13.46 -27.63
C TYR A 69 12.07 -13.09 -28.80
N LEU A 70 10.97 -12.39 -28.54
CA LEU A 70 9.97 -12.06 -29.55
C LEU A 70 10.31 -10.75 -30.27
N ASP A 71 9.69 -10.55 -31.43
CA ASP A 71 9.75 -9.32 -32.22
C ASP A 71 8.31 -8.84 -32.47
N PRO A 72 7.92 -7.60 -32.11
CA PRO A 72 8.78 -6.48 -31.70
C PRO A 72 9.21 -6.46 -30.22
N ILE A 73 8.48 -7.15 -29.34
CA ILE A 73 8.77 -7.19 -27.89
C ILE A 73 8.17 -8.45 -27.26
N GLY A 74 8.74 -8.90 -26.14
CA GLY A 74 8.27 -10.06 -25.39
C GLY A 74 9.29 -11.20 -25.32
N PHE A 75 8.94 -12.20 -24.52
CA PHE A 75 9.71 -13.43 -24.39
C PHE A 75 8.80 -14.61 -24.03
N ILE A 76 9.26 -15.82 -24.35
CA ILE A 76 8.64 -17.08 -23.90
C ILE A 76 9.73 -18.04 -23.44
N ILE A 77 9.62 -18.56 -22.23
CA ILE A 77 10.53 -19.55 -21.66
C ILE A 77 9.86 -20.92 -21.64
N VAL A 78 10.42 -21.85 -22.40
CA VAL A 78 9.90 -23.22 -22.57
C VAL A 78 10.86 -24.23 -21.96
N SER A 79 10.35 -25.15 -21.14
CA SER A 79 11.18 -26.19 -20.56
C SER A 79 11.78 -27.13 -21.60
N ALA A 80 13.02 -27.56 -21.39
CA ALA A 80 13.65 -28.63 -22.16
C ALA A 80 13.39 -30.03 -21.58
N SER A 81 12.56 -30.14 -20.53
CA SER A 81 12.14 -31.39 -19.90
C SER A 81 10.62 -31.58 -19.98
N ASN A 82 10.16 -32.71 -20.52
CA ASN A 82 8.73 -33.04 -20.58
C ASN A 82 8.13 -33.50 -19.22
N ARG A 83 8.91 -33.37 -18.14
CA ARG A 83 8.51 -33.71 -16.77
C ARG A 83 8.22 -32.49 -15.91
N SER A 84 8.65 -31.31 -16.34
CA SER A 84 8.24 -30.01 -15.81
C SER A 84 7.15 -29.39 -16.68
N LEU A 85 6.54 -28.28 -16.22
CA LEU A 85 5.58 -27.54 -17.02
C LEU A 85 6.19 -27.09 -18.37
N PRO A 86 5.43 -27.14 -19.48
CA PRO A 86 5.92 -26.71 -20.78
C PRO A 86 6.21 -25.21 -20.84
N CYS A 87 5.31 -24.39 -20.30
CA CYS A 87 5.48 -22.94 -20.17
C CYS A 87 6.05 -22.63 -18.79
N LEU A 88 7.24 -22.03 -18.74
CA LEU A 88 7.88 -21.59 -17.49
C LEU A 88 7.62 -20.11 -17.23
N ALA A 89 7.76 -19.27 -18.26
CA ALA A 89 7.44 -17.86 -18.15
C ALA A 89 7.12 -17.26 -19.51
N PHE A 90 6.38 -16.16 -19.55
CA PHE A 90 6.19 -15.39 -20.77
C PHE A 90 5.81 -13.94 -20.49
N SER A 91 6.10 -13.07 -21.45
CA SER A 91 5.58 -11.71 -21.54
C SER A 91 5.46 -11.32 -23.01
N PHE A 92 4.44 -10.53 -23.34
CA PHE A 92 4.28 -9.95 -24.69
C PHE A 92 4.48 -8.43 -24.71
N GLU A 93 4.85 -7.85 -23.57
CA GLU A 93 4.93 -6.39 -23.37
C GLU A 93 6.28 -5.96 -22.77
N SER A 94 7.09 -6.91 -22.31
CA SER A 94 8.39 -6.63 -21.68
C SER A 94 9.54 -7.30 -22.41
N HIS A 95 10.68 -6.62 -22.46
CA HIS A 95 11.93 -7.26 -22.82
C HIS A 95 12.40 -8.18 -21.69
N PHE A 96 13.09 -9.26 -22.05
CA PHE A 96 13.71 -10.15 -21.09
C PHE A 96 15.14 -9.71 -20.77
N SER A 97 15.48 -9.73 -19.49
CA SER A 97 16.81 -9.45 -18.96
C SER A 97 17.07 -10.26 -17.68
N MET A 98 18.32 -10.64 -17.47
CA MET A 98 18.79 -11.24 -16.22
C MET A 98 19.14 -10.20 -15.15
N GLU A 99 19.09 -8.89 -15.45
CA GLU A 99 19.43 -7.84 -14.48
C GLU A 99 18.55 -7.89 -13.20
N PRO A 100 17.22 -8.06 -13.27
CA PRO A 100 16.41 -8.15 -12.06
C PRO A 100 16.79 -9.37 -11.25
N THR A 101 17.24 -9.16 -10.02
CA THR A 101 17.71 -10.25 -9.18
C THR A 101 16.62 -11.29 -8.84
N PRO A 102 15.32 -10.95 -8.65
CA PRO A 102 14.28 -11.97 -8.52
C PRO A 102 14.17 -12.89 -9.75
N VAL A 103 14.44 -12.38 -10.95
CA VAL A 103 14.41 -13.17 -12.19
C VAL A 103 15.54 -14.18 -12.22
N GLN A 104 16.75 -13.77 -11.79
CA GLN A 104 17.90 -14.68 -11.70
C GLN A 104 17.57 -15.90 -10.82
N GLU A 105 16.86 -15.66 -9.73
CA GLU A 105 16.49 -16.69 -8.75
C GLU A 105 15.38 -17.61 -9.21
N ILE A 106 14.33 -17.05 -9.81
CA ILE A 106 13.27 -17.83 -10.43
C ILE A 106 13.88 -18.78 -11.48
N LEU A 107 14.79 -18.27 -12.31
CA LEU A 107 15.50 -19.11 -13.29
C LEU A 107 16.47 -20.09 -12.65
N GLY A 108 17.16 -19.71 -11.58
CA GLY A 108 18.01 -20.60 -10.78
C GLY A 108 17.22 -21.80 -10.26
N THR A 109 15.98 -21.57 -9.83
CA THR A 109 15.06 -22.64 -9.42
C THR A 109 14.64 -23.52 -10.58
N TYR A 110 14.26 -22.96 -11.73
CA TYR A 110 14.00 -23.79 -12.91
C TYR A 110 15.18 -24.69 -13.25
N LYS A 111 16.41 -24.15 -13.18
CA LYS A 111 17.62 -24.96 -13.42
C LYS A 111 17.71 -26.12 -12.44
N ARG A 112 17.55 -25.87 -11.13
CA ARG A 112 17.62 -26.90 -10.07
C ARG A 112 16.54 -27.97 -10.25
N GLU A 113 15.28 -27.59 -10.38
CA GLU A 113 14.16 -28.53 -10.49
C GLU A 113 14.27 -29.41 -11.75
N ILE A 114 14.63 -28.81 -12.89
CA ILE A 114 14.78 -29.55 -14.14
C ILE A 114 16.01 -30.48 -14.08
N LEU A 115 17.11 -30.04 -13.48
CA LEU A 115 18.29 -30.86 -13.25
C LEU A 115 17.99 -32.08 -12.37
N GLU A 116 17.27 -31.88 -11.26
CA GLU A 116 16.87 -32.97 -10.38
C GLU A 116 16.02 -34.01 -11.11
N GLN A 117 15.09 -33.58 -11.98
CA GLN A 117 14.27 -34.49 -12.79
C GLN A 117 15.06 -35.22 -13.87
N LEU A 118 16.12 -34.62 -14.40
CA LEU A 118 17.02 -35.24 -15.38
C LEU A 118 17.94 -36.27 -14.72
N ASP A 119 18.45 -35.99 -13.52
CA ASP A 119 19.35 -36.87 -12.78
C ASP A 119 18.59 -38.00 -12.06
N ASN A 120 17.38 -37.74 -11.53
CA ASN A 120 16.53 -38.70 -10.82
C ASN A 120 15.14 -38.80 -11.48
N PRO A 121 15.02 -39.63 -12.53
CA PRO A 121 13.85 -39.59 -13.39
C PRO A 121 12.60 -40.24 -12.79
N GLU A 122 11.72 -39.44 -12.17
CA GLU A 122 10.33 -39.81 -11.81
C GLU A 122 9.28 -39.53 -12.92
N PRO A 123 8.19 -40.31 -13.04
CA PRO A 123 7.14 -40.05 -14.03
C PRO A 123 6.54 -38.64 -13.92
N ALA A 124 6.28 -38.00 -15.06
CA ALA A 124 5.58 -36.71 -15.09
C ALA A 124 4.19 -36.83 -14.44
N LYS A 125 3.79 -35.81 -13.67
CA LYS A 125 2.43 -35.74 -13.11
C LYS A 125 1.40 -35.73 -14.27
N PRO A 126 0.22 -36.36 -14.14
CA PRO A 126 -0.76 -36.44 -15.23
C PRO A 126 -1.13 -35.08 -15.86
N LYS A 127 -1.27 -34.03 -15.04
CA LYS A 127 -1.56 -32.68 -15.51
C LYS A 127 -0.43 -32.07 -16.36
N ILE A 128 0.82 -32.34 -16.01
CA ILE A 128 1.99 -31.90 -16.79
C ILE A 128 1.98 -32.59 -18.16
N GLN A 129 1.72 -33.90 -18.19
CA GLN A 129 1.61 -34.63 -19.44
C GLN A 129 0.48 -34.09 -20.32
N GLN A 130 -0.70 -33.80 -19.74
CA GLN A 130 -1.82 -33.19 -20.47
C GLN A 130 -1.46 -31.83 -21.07
N ASN A 131 -0.72 -30.99 -20.33
CA ASN A 131 -0.25 -29.70 -20.84
C ASN A 131 0.72 -29.90 -22.02
N TRP A 132 1.66 -30.83 -21.92
CA TRP A 132 2.56 -31.16 -23.03
C TRP A 132 1.80 -31.66 -24.26
N ASP A 133 0.86 -32.58 -24.09
CA ASP A 133 0.06 -33.12 -25.19
C ASP A 133 -0.78 -32.03 -25.86
N MET A 134 -1.33 -31.09 -25.08
CA MET A 134 -2.05 -29.92 -25.57
C MET A 134 -1.13 -29.01 -26.40
N TYR A 135 -0.01 -28.53 -25.83
CA TYR A 135 0.89 -27.60 -26.53
C TYR A 135 1.67 -28.24 -27.68
N LEU A 136 1.79 -29.58 -27.72
CA LEU A 136 2.33 -30.30 -28.87
C LEU A 136 1.27 -30.66 -29.91
N SER A 137 -0.02 -30.41 -29.66
CA SER A 137 -1.09 -30.62 -30.64
C SER A 137 -0.90 -29.72 -31.87
N GLN A 138 -1.31 -30.20 -33.03
CA GLN A 138 -1.36 -29.39 -34.26
C GLN A 138 -2.46 -28.33 -34.19
N ASN A 139 -3.59 -28.66 -33.54
CA ASN A 139 -4.73 -27.78 -33.35
C ASN A 139 -5.14 -27.86 -31.87
N PRO A 140 -4.40 -27.18 -30.97
CA PRO A 140 -4.75 -27.19 -29.55
C PRO A 140 -6.11 -26.53 -29.33
N SER A 141 -6.87 -27.09 -28.39
CA SER A 141 -8.02 -26.44 -27.77
C SER A 141 -7.58 -26.01 -26.39
N PHE A 142 -7.57 -24.70 -26.14
CA PHE A 142 -7.19 -24.16 -24.84
C PHE A 142 -8.41 -24.11 -23.93
N PRO A 143 -8.28 -24.51 -22.65
CA PRO A 143 -9.35 -24.33 -21.69
C PRO A 143 -9.61 -22.84 -21.46
N GLU A 144 -10.86 -22.49 -21.14
CA GLU A 144 -11.14 -21.21 -20.49
C GLU A 144 -10.52 -21.24 -19.10
N LEU A 145 -9.84 -20.16 -18.75
CA LEU A 145 -9.11 -20.02 -17.51
C LEU A 145 -9.74 -18.88 -16.72
N ARG A 146 -9.85 -19.06 -15.41
CA ARG A 146 -10.06 -17.94 -14.50
C ARG A 146 -8.78 -17.12 -14.44
N ASP A 147 -8.89 -15.80 -14.53
CA ASP A 147 -7.75 -14.90 -14.46
C ASP A 147 -8.07 -13.58 -13.77
N VAL A 148 -7.01 -12.96 -13.25
CA VAL A 148 -6.97 -11.55 -12.86
C VAL A 148 -5.83 -10.94 -13.64
N GLN A 149 -6.15 -9.98 -14.51
CA GLN A 149 -5.17 -9.23 -15.28
C GLN A 149 -4.30 -8.36 -14.35
N PRO A 150 -3.08 -7.98 -14.77
CA PRO A 150 -2.16 -7.20 -13.95
C PRO A 150 -2.83 -5.95 -13.37
N LEU A 151 -2.83 -5.83 -12.04
CA LEU A 151 -3.43 -4.70 -11.32
C LEU A 151 -2.53 -3.46 -11.35
N LEU A 152 -1.20 -3.64 -11.30
CA LEU A 152 -0.25 -2.54 -11.27
C LEU A 152 0.03 -2.03 -12.69
N SER A 153 -0.23 -0.74 -12.90
CA SER A 153 0.07 -0.06 -14.17
C SER A 153 1.47 0.58 -14.23
N CYS A 154 2.12 0.74 -13.07
CA CYS A 154 3.43 1.41 -12.97
C CYS A 154 4.59 0.45 -13.21
N THR A 155 5.70 0.99 -13.71
CA THR A 155 6.96 0.28 -13.93
C THR A 155 8.08 1.07 -13.27
N PHE A 156 8.03 1.21 -11.95
CA PHE A 156 9.06 1.92 -11.21
C PHE A 156 10.39 1.15 -11.29
N ALA A 157 11.50 1.85 -11.09
CA ALA A 157 12.83 1.24 -11.11
C ALA A 157 13.67 1.71 -9.93
N GLN A 158 14.77 0.99 -9.68
CA GLN A 158 15.67 1.30 -8.57
C GLN A 158 16.76 2.33 -8.91
N SER A 159 16.98 2.64 -10.19
CA SER A 159 18.11 3.46 -10.66
C SER A 159 17.71 4.41 -11.79
N GLY A 160 18.67 5.21 -12.29
CA GLY A 160 18.42 6.15 -13.38
C GLY A 160 17.82 7.44 -12.84
N ASN A 161 16.68 7.89 -13.39
CA ASN A 161 16.00 9.07 -12.86
C ASN A 161 15.18 8.76 -11.59
N TRP A 162 14.97 7.48 -11.26
CA TRP A 162 14.12 7.06 -10.14
C TRP A 162 14.77 7.29 -8.78
N ASN A 163 16.10 7.17 -8.68
CA ASN A 163 16.84 7.33 -7.43
C ASN A 163 17.42 8.74 -7.22
N ASN A 164 17.07 9.75 -8.04
CA ASN A 164 17.71 11.08 -7.96
C ASN A 164 17.62 11.71 -6.56
N LEU A 165 16.46 11.64 -5.89
CA LEU A 165 16.32 12.18 -4.53
C LEU A 165 17.09 11.34 -3.50
N VAL A 166 17.08 10.01 -3.64
CA VAL A 166 17.91 9.12 -2.80
C VAL A 166 19.39 9.50 -2.93
N GLN A 167 19.90 9.69 -4.15
CA GLN A 167 21.28 10.09 -4.37
C GLN A 167 21.61 11.45 -3.76
N GLN A 168 20.67 12.40 -3.82
CA GLN A 168 20.83 13.71 -3.22
C GLN A 168 20.96 13.63 -1.69
N GLU A 169 20.06 12.88 -1.04
CA GLU A 169 19.99 12.80 0.43
C GLU A 169 21.06 11.88 1.02
N VAL A 170 21.36 10.77 0.35
CA VAL A 170 22.44 9.84 0.76
C VAL A 170 23.82 10.40 0.41
N GLY A 171 23.94 11.17 -0.68
CA GLY A 171 25.21 11.76 -1.13
C GLY A 171 26.08 10.82 -1.97
N SER A 172 25.55 9.69 -2.42
CA SER A 172 26.22 8.74 -3.32
C SER A 172 25.24 8.10 -4.29
N ASN A 173 25.76 7.55 -5.41
CA ASN A 173 24.91 6.86 -6.39
C ASN A 173 24.58 5.44 -5.90
N VAL A 174 23.46 5.32 -5.21
CA VAL A 174 22.93 4.07 -4.64
C VAL A 174 21.51 3.82 -5.18
N PRO A 175 21.10 2.57 -5.38
CA PRO A 175 19.73 2.26 -5.81
C PRO A 175 18.69 2.63 -4.74
N VAL A 176 17.43 2.77 -5.13
CA VAL A 176 16.32 2.99 -4.17
C VAL A 176 16.15 1.81 -3.21
N GLY A 177 16.42 0.59 -3.68
CA GLY A 177 16.14 -0.65 -2.98
C GLY A 177 14.80 -1.27 -3.38
N CYS A 178 14.82 -2.58 -3.59
CA CYS A 178 13.67 -3.34 -4.12
C CYS A 178 12.43 -3.27 -3.21
N VAL A 179 12.62 -3.24 -1.89
CA VAL A 179 11.55 -3.13 -0.90
C VAL A 179 10.78 -1.81 -1.05
N ALA A 180 11.51 -0.69 -1.12
CA ALA A 180 10.90 0.64 -1.29
C ALA A 180 10.19 0.78 -2.64
N VAL A 181 10.76 0.20 -3.73
CA VAL A 181 10.08 0.15 -5.03
C VAL A 181 8.79 -0.67 -4.93
N ALA A 182 8.82 -1.86 -4.35
CA ALA A 182 7.64 -2.73 -4.25
C ALA A 182 6.51 -2.08 -3.40
N MET A 183 6.87 -1.38 -2.32
CA MET A 183 5.94 -0.56 -1.54
C MET A 183 5.34 0.56 -2.38
N SER A 184 6.20 1.34 -3.06
CA SER A 184 5.80 2.51 -3.84
C SER A 184 4.86 2.14 -4.98
N GLN A 185 5.06 0.99 -5.64
CA GLN A 185 4.19 0.53 -6.72
C GLN A 185 2.78 0.16 -6.21
N VAL A 186 2.65 -0.43 -5.01
CA VAL A 186 1.35 -0.72 -4.41
C VAL A 186 0.66 0.56 -3.93
N MET A 187 1.40 1.48 -3.33
CA MET A 187 0.86 2.80 -2.94
C MET A 187 0.37 3.59 -4.16
N HIS A 188 1.11 3.52 -5.28
CA HIS A 188 0.72 4.12 -6.56
C HIS A 188 -0.57 3.52 -7.12
N TYR A 189 -0.72 2.19 -7.06
CA TYR A 189 -1.97 1.51 -7.45
C TYR A 189 -3.19 2.03 -6.68
N TRP A 190 -3.05 2.22 -5.38
CA TRP A 190 -4.12 2.77 -4.54
C TRP A 190 -4.31 4.28 -4.68
N GLY A 191 -3.31 5.00 -5.19
CA GLY A 191 -3.28 6.46 -5.17
C GLY A 191 -3.32 7.02 -3.74
N TYR A 192 -2.71 6.32 -2.78
CA TYR A 192 -2.88 6.56 -1.34
C TYR A 192 -1.58 6.32 -0.54
N PRO A 193 -1.36 7.06 0.57
CA PRO A 193 -2.16 8.18 1.08
C PRO A 193 -1.74 9.53 0.49
N SER A 194 -2.60 10.55 0.51
CA SER A 194 -2.18 11.93 0.16
C SER A 194 -1.17 12.50 1.15
N SER A 195 -1.16 12.02 2.40
CA SER A 195 -0.16 12.34 3.43
C SER A 195 -0.01 11.16 4.40
N GLY A 196 1.18 10.97 4.96
CA GLY A 196 1.44 9.90 5.91
C GLY A 196 1.16 10.27 7.37
N GLU A 197 1.77 9.54 8.29
CA GLU A 197 1.69 9.70 9.74
C GLU A 197 3.06 9.62 10.39
N GLY A 198 3.25 10.39 11.47
CA GLY A 198 4.49 10.38 12.23
C GLY A 198 5.72 10.80 11.42
N GLN A 199 6.88 10.37 11.91
CA GLN A 199 8.18 10.66 11.33
C GLN A 199 9.14 9.52 11.64
N ASN A 200 10.18 9.36 10.81
CA ASN A 200 11.27 8.43 11.08
C ASN A 200 12.62 9.08 10.82
N SER A 201 13.63 8.65 11.56
CA SER A 201 15.02 9.10 11.43
C SER A 201 15.98 8.00 11.85
N TYR A 202 16.97 7.71 11.00
CA TYR A 202 18.00 6.73 11.28
C TYR A 202 19.35 7.12 10.66
N ASN A 203 20.42 6.54 11.19
CA ASN A 203 21.75 6.69 10.62
C ASN A 203 22.08 5.44 9.83
N ASP A 204 22.41 5.62 8.55
CA ASP A 204 23.01 4.58 7.73
C ASP A 204 24.53 4.83 7.68
N CYS A 205 25.26 4.03 8.46
CA CYS A 205 26.55 4.40 9.04
C CYS A 205 27.77 4.06 8.16
N GLY A 206 27.64 4.22 6.84
CA GLY A 206 28.75 4.07 5.88
C GLY A 206 28.83 5.14 4.79
N SER A 207 27.69 5.67 4.33
CA SER A 207 27.61 6.44 3.07
C SER A 207 26.95 7.81 3.19
N CYS A 208 26.28 8.12 4.32
CA CYS A 208 25.43 9.30 4.44
C CYS A 208 26.15 10.53 5.02
N ASN A 209 25.73 11.73 4.60
CA ASN A 209 26.20 13.01 5.15
C ASN A 209 25.52 13.41 6.47
N GLY A 210 24.75 12.50 7.10
CA GLY A 210 23.96 12.74 8.31
C GLY A 210 22.81 11.71 8.43
N PRO A 211 21.95 11.84 9.45
CA PRO A 211 20.77 10.98 9.57
C PRO A 211 19.79 11.23 8.42
N LEU A 212 19.27 10.15 7.83
CA LEU A 212 18.18 10.21 6.87
C LEU A 212 16.88 10.34 7.64
N SER A 213 16.10 11.39 7.39
CA SER A 213 14.93 11.74 8.19
C SER A 213 13.77 12.21 7.34
N VAL A 214 12.57 11.70 7.62
CA VAL A 214 11.33 12.09 6.94
C VAL A 214 10.23 12.28 7.98
N ASN A 215 9.49 13.39 7.88
CA ASN A 215 8.23 13.57 8.58
C ASN A 215 7.08 13.29 7.60
N PHE A 216 6.50 12.09 7.71
CA PHE A 216 5.46 11.62 6.79
C PHE A 216 4.15 12.39 6.96
N ALA A 217 3.87 12.90 8.17
CA ALA A 217 2.70 13.74 8.45
C ALA A 217 2.74 15.10 7.73
N LEU A 218 3.94 15.56 7.31
CA LEU A 218 4.12 16.78 6.53
C LEU A 218 4.32 16.52 5.03
N ALA A 219 4.33 15.25 4.60
CA ALA A 219 4.49 14.89 3.20
C ALA A 219 3.16 15.07 2.45
N ASP A 220 3.26 15.52 1.20
CA ASP A 220 2.15 15.59 0.24
C ASP A 220 2.48 14.67 -0.94
N TYR A 221 1.69 13.62 -1.14
CA TYR A 221 1.91 12.63 -2.19
C TYR A 221 0.88 12.82 -3.31
N ASN A 222 1.28 13.51 -4.37
CA ASN A 222 0.40 13.79 -5.51
C ASN A 222 0.44 12.67 -6.55
N PHE A 223 -0.29 11.57 -6.28
CA PHE A 223 -0.36 10.42 -7.21
C PHE A 223 -0.93 10.75 -8.58
N ASN A 224 -1.81 11.77 -8.69
CA ASN A 224 -2.33 12.23 -9.98
C ASN A 224 -1.23 12.81 -10.88
N ASN A 225 -0.16 13.32 -10.27
CA ASN A 225 1.03 13.82 -10.95
C ASN A 225 2.20 12.81 -10.91
N MET A 226 1.94 11.53 -10.67
CA MET A 226 2.97 10.49 -10.59
C MET A 226 2.82 9.49 -11.74
N PRO A 227 3.42 9.73 -12.93
CA PRO A 227 3.29 8.82 -14.06
C PRO A 227 3.96 7.46 -13.78
N GLY A 228 3.25 6.36 -14.07
CA GLY A 228 3.72 5.01 -13.76
C GLY A 228 4.98 4.57 -14.52
N GLY A 229 5.17 5.05 -15.75
CA GLY A 229 6.26 4.62 -16.64
C GLY A 229 7.49 5.53 -16.67
N GLN A 230 7.47 6.65 -15.95
CA GLN A 230 8.54 7.65 -16.02
C GLN A 230 8.75 8.31 -14.66
N ALA A 231 10.01 8.40 -14.21
CA ALA A 231 10.34 9.10 -12.99
C ALA A 231 10.11 10.62 -13.08
N ASN A 232 9.60 11.19 -12.00
CA ASN A 232 9.55 12.62 -11.72
C ASN A 232 9.71 12.90 -10.22
N SER A 233 9.61 14.17 -9.81
CA SER A 233 9.77 14.57 -8.40
C SER A 233 8.82 13.84 -7.45
N GLU A 234 7.56 13.63 -7.85
CA GLU A 234 6.55 12.93 -7.02
C GLU A 234 6.99 11.49 -6.74
N SER A 235 7.35 10.75 -7.80
CA SER A 235 7.81 9.36 -7.65
C SER A 235 9.12 9.28 -6.86
N GLN A 236 10.06 10.22 -7.07
CA GLN A 236 11.33 10.27 -6.34
C GLN A 236 11.11 10.53 -4.85
N GLN A 237 10.15 11.39 -4.49
CA GLN A 237 9.75 11.64 -3.11
C GLN A 237 9.16 10.38 -2.47
N LEU A 238 8.21 9.73 -3.14
CA LEU A 238 7.61 8.49 -2.64
C LEU A 238 8.66 7.38 -2.43
N LEU A 239 9.54 7.20 -3.41
CA LEU A 239 10.62 6.20 -3.37
C LEU A 239 11.62 6.47 -2.23
N TYR A 240 12.01 7.72 -2.02
CA TYR A 240 12.87 8.09 -0.90
C TYR A 240 12.16 7.89 0.45
N HIS A 241 10.90 8.34 0.58
CA HIS A 241 10.15 8.26 1.82
C HIS A 241 9.88 6.80 2.22
N THR A 242 9.50 5.94 1.27
CA THR A 242 9.33 4.50 1.54
C THR A 242 10.66 3.86 1.95
N GLY A 243 11.80 4.24 1.35
CA GLY A 243 13.12 3.80 1.80
C GLY A 243 13.45 4.21 3.24
N VAL A 244 13.22 5.47 3.61
CA VAL A 244 13.43 5.95 4.99
C VAL A 244 12.49 5.28 5.98
N SER A 245 11.26 4.95 5.59
CA SER A 245 10.28 4.31 6.46
C SER A 245 10.68 2.91 6.94
N VAL A 246 11.53 2.22 6.19
CA VAL A 246 12.00 0.85 6.47
C VAL A 246 13.47 0.79 6.90
N ASN A 247 14.07 1.93 7.25
CA ASN A 247 15.50 2.06 7.55
C ASN A 247 16.38 1.39 6.48
N MET A 248 16.14 1.73 5.20
CA MET A 248 16.89 1.18 4.07
C MET A 248 18.41 1.27 4.29
N ASP A 249 19.09 0.15 4.17
CA ASP A 249 20.55 0.08 4.14
C ASP A 249 21.01 0.40 2.71
N TYR A 250 21.49 1.63 2.46
CA TYR A 250 21.82 2.11 1.12
C TYR A 250 23.29 1.82 0.79
N ALA A 251 23.54 0.81 -0.06
CA ALA A 251 24.86 0.53 -0.60
C ALA A 251 24.92 0.56 -2.15
N PRO A 252 26.08 0.90 -2.75
CA PRO A 252 26.23 0.97 -4.21
C PRO A 252 25.98 -0.35 -4.95
N ASP A 253 26.19 -1.49 -4.29
CA ASP A 253 25.99 -2.84 -4.81
C ASP A 253 24.58 -3.40 -4.56
N GLY A 254 23.74 -2.68 -3.84
CA GLY A 254 22.35 -3.03 -3.56
C GLY A 254 21.85 -2.32 -2.31
N SER A 255 20.56 -1.99 -2.26
CA SER A 255 19.96 -1.40 -1.06
C SER A 255 18.88 -2.31 -0.50
N GLY A 256 18.98 -2.60 0.80
CA GLY A 256 18.24 -3.68 1.47
C GLY A 256 17.41 -3.20 2.66
N ALA A 257 16.27 -3.85 2.87
CA ALA A 257 15.40 -3.65 4.03
C ALA A 257 14.55 -4.91 4.27
N TYR A 258 13.81 -4.95 5.38
CA TYR A 258 12.88 -6.04 5.69
C TYR A 258 11.47 -5.75 5.16
N VAL A 259 10.82 -6.75 4.55
CA VAL A 259 9.39 -6.66 4.22
C VAL A 259 8.53 -6.99 5.44
N GLN A 260 8.94 -7.97 6.25
CA GLN A 260 8.16 -8.50 7.37
C GLN A 260 8.73 -8.13 8.74
N GLY A 261 7.88 -8.21 9.76
CA GLY A 261 8.24 -8.07 11.17
C GLY A 261 7.88 -6.71 11.75
N THR A 262 8.38 -6.43 12.94
CA THR A 262 8.19 -5.14 13.61
C THR A 262 9.08 -4.05 13.01
N TYR A 263 9.00 -2.83 13.56
CA TYR A 263 9.90 -1.74 13.20
C TYR A 263 11.38 -2.17 13.15
N PRO A 264 12.12 -1.87 12.07
CA PRO A 264 11.68 -1.31 10.78
C PRO A 264 11.36 -2.39 9.73
N SER A 265 10.19 -2.33 9.10
CA SER A 265 9.79 -3.24 8.02
C SER A 265 8.69 -2.62 7.15
N THR A 266 8.43 -3.18 5.96
CA THR A 266 7.25 -2.80 5.15
C THR A 266 5.95 -3.02 5.90
N GLU A 267 5.79 -4.17 6.56
CA GLU A 267 4.64 -4.53 7.40
C GLU A 267 4.35 -3.43 8.45
N TYR A 268 5.39 -2.98 9.17
CA TYR A 268 5.25 -1.89 10.13
C TYR A 268 4.99 -0.53 9.47
N ALA A 269 5.75 -0.18 8.43
CA ALA A 269 5.72 1.15 7.83
C ALA A 269 4.40 1.48 7.14
N LEU A 270 3.80 0.49 6.45
CA LEU A 270 2.51 0.68 5.78
C LEU A 270 1.41 1.05 6.78
N GLU A 271 1.32 0.32 7.90
CA GLU A 271 0.35 0.60 8.96
C GLU A 271 0.64 1.94 9.66
N ASN A 272 1.88 2.14 10.11
CA ASN A 272 2.21 3.19 11.08
C ASN A 272 2.61 4.54 10.45
N TYR A 273 3.02 4.54 9.18
CA TYR A 273 3.45 5.75 8.47
C TYR A 273 2.62 6.07 7.24
N PHE A 274 1.95 5.08 6.63
CA PHE A 274 1.23 5.26 5.36
C PHE A 274 -0.26 4.93 5.43
N LYS A 275 -0.81 4.74 6.64
CA LYS A 275 -2.25 4.60 6.87
C LYS A 275 -2.89 3.40 6.16
N PHE A 276 -2.15 2.32 5.97
CA PHE A 276 -2.69 1.04 5.48
C PHE A 276 -3.33 0.25 6.62
N SER A 277 -4.18 -0.72 6.25
CA SER A 277 -4.94 -1.53 7.19
C SER A 277 -4.04 -2.38 8.10
N SER A 278 -4.42 -2.51 9.37
CA SER A 278 -3.78 -3.44 10.32
C SER A 278 -4.09 -4.92 10.03
N ASP A 279 -4.95 -5.20 9.06
CA ASP A 279 -5.25 -6.57 8.58
C ASP A 279 -4.13 -7.14 7.70
N LEU A 280 -3.11 -6.34 7.37
CA LEU A 280 -1.93 -6.82 6.69
C LEU A 280 -1.25 -7.92 7.53
N TYR A 281 -0.74 -8.95 6.84
CA TYR A 281 -0.05 -10.03 7.52
C TYR A 281 0.96 -10.70 6.59
N PHE A 282 2.06 -11.17 7.18
CA PHE A 282 3.07 -11.92 6.45
C PHE A 282 2.85 -13.44 6.54
N MET A 283 2.95 -14.14 5.41
CA MET A 283 2.99 -15.60 5.36
C MET A 283 4.29 -16.09 4.74
N ASN A 284 5.02 -16.95 5.45
CA ASN A 284 6.14 -17.68 4.88
C ASN A 284 5.64 -18.84 4.02
N LYS A 285 6.27 -19.05 2.86
CA LYS A 285 6.09 -20.26 2.07
C LYS A 285 6.98 -21.37 2.62
N SER A 286 6.45 -22.58 2.67
CA SER A 286 7.18 -23.77 3.06
C SER A 286 6.75 -24.98 2.22
N THR A 287 7.48 -26.09 2.36
CA THR A 287 7.12 -27.35 1.72
C THR A 287 5.81 -27.95 2.24
N SER A 288 5.33 -27.51 3.41
CA SER A 288 4.11 -28.02 4.05
C SER A 288 2.85 -27.19 3.76
N ASN A 289 2.98 -25.96 3.23
CA ASN A 289 1.84 -25.07 2.95
C ASN A 289 1.70 -24.57 1.49
N PRO A 290 2.19 -25.25 0.43
CA PRO A 290 2.22 -24.68 -0.92
C PRO A 290 0.83 -24.31 -1.43
N SER A 291 -0.20 -25.10 -1.13
CA SER A 291 -1.58 -24.81 -1.52
C SER A 291 -2.19 -23.67 -0.72
N THR A 292 -1.91 -23.58 0.59
CA THR A 292 -2.40 -22.48 1.43
C THR A 292 -1.80 -21.15 0.97
N PHE A 293 -0.49 -21.12 0.71
CA PHE A 293 0.20 -19.94 0.23
C PHE A 293 -0.30 -19.50 -1.15
N GLY A 294 -0.42 -20.43 -2.10
CA GLY A 294 -0.95 -20.12 -3.43
C GLY A 294 -2.40 -19.66 -3.41
N ASN A 295 -3.25 -20.26 -2.57
CA ASN A 295 -4.65 -19.84 -2.41
C ASN A 295 -4.73 -18.42 -1.82
N ALA A 296 -3.90 -18.09 -0.82
CA ALA A 296 -3.86 -16.74 -0.27
C ALA A 296 -3.51 -15.68 -1.32
N ILE A 297 -2.62 -16.00 -2.27
CA ILE A 297 -2.31 -15.13 -3.40
C ILE A 297 -3.55 -14.96 -4.30
N ILE A 298 -4.19 -16.05 -4.69
CA ILE A 298 -5.41 -16.01 -5.53
C ILE A 298 -6.52 -15.21 -4.85
N ASP A 299 -6.79 -15.48 -3.56
CA ASP A 299 -7.85 -14.82 -2.80
C ASP A 299 -7.62 -13.30 -2.69
N ASN A 300 -6.37 -12.85 -2.51
CA ASN A 300 -6.03 -11.43 -2.52
C ASN A 300 -6.23 -10.81 -3.90
N LEU A 301 -5.75 -11.45 -4.96
CA LEU A 301 -5.89 -10.93 -6.33
C LEU A 301 -7.35 -10.90 -6.79
N ASP A 302 -8.16 -11.89 -6.39
CA ASP A 302 -9.61 -11.90 -6.61
C ASP A 302 -10.33 -10.72 -5.94
N ALA A 303 -9.78 -10.25 -4.81
CA ALA A 303 -10.22 -9.04 -4.12
C ALA A 303 -9.55 -7.75 -4.65
N ALA A 304 -8.83 -7.83 -5.77
CA ALA A 304 -8.06 -6.73 -6.37
C ALA A 304 -6.99 -6.14 -5.43
N LEU A 305 -6.39 -6.99 -4.59
CA LEU A 305 -5.34 -6.65 -3.65
C LEU A 305 -3.99 -7.15 -4.18
N PRO A 306 -3.09 -6.25 -4.65
CA PRO A 306 -1.75 -6.64 -5.04
C PRO A 306 -0.91 -7.03 -3.82
N ILE A 307 0.08 -7.88 -4.04
CA ILE A 307 0.86 -8.54 -2.99
C ILE A 307 2.33 -8.11 -3.09
N ILE A 308 2.99 -7.94 -1.96
CA ILE A 308 4.44 -7.74 -1.90
C ILE A 308 5.10 -9.07 -1.55
N MET A 309 5.86 -9.61 -2.49
CA MET A 309 6.65 -10.84 -2.30
C MET A 309 8.01 -10.51 -1.70
N GLN A 310 8.54 -11.46 -0.94
CA GLN A 310 9.92 -11.48 -0.45
C GLN A 310 10.60 -12.81 -0.82
N GLY A 311 11.88 -12.72 -1.12
CA GLY A 311 12.79 -13.86 -1.20
C GLY A 311 14.17 -13.55 -0.62
N PHE A 312 14.94 -14.59 -0.32
CA PHE A 312 16.31 -14.45 0.14
C PHE A 312 17.14 -15.66 -0.34
N ASP A 313 18.35 -15.41 -0.81
CA ASP A 313 19.37 -16.43 -1.09
C ASP A 313 20.74 -15.95 -0.58
N ASP A 314 21.56 -16.87 -0.09
CA ASP A 314 22.90 -16.57 0.42
C ASP A 314 23.84 -15.96 -0.65
N SER A 315 23.57 -16.22 -1.93
CA SER A 315 24.41 -15.80 -3.06
C SER A 315 23.96 -14.47 -3.68
N TYR A 316 22.68 -14.11 -3.53
CA TYR A 316 22.08 -12.93 -4.19
C TYR A 316 21.46 -11.91 -3.21
N GLY A 317 21.31 -12.28 -1.93
CA GLY A 317 20.74 -11.42 -0.89
C GLY A 317 19.23 -11.42 -0.85
N GLY A 318 18.65 -10.44 -0.14
CA GLY A 318 17.20 -10.26 -0.02
C GLY A 318 16.59 -9.54 -1.21
N HIS A 319 15.40 -9.96 -1.64
CA HIS A 319 14.67 -9.40 -2.78
C HIS A 319 13.20 -9.19 -2.46
N ALA A 320 12.61 -8.15 -3.04
CA ALA A 320 11.18 -7.88 -3.01
C ALA A 320 10.66 -7.49 -4.38
N TRP A 321 9.43 -7.89 -4.69
CA TRP A 321 8.72 -7.55 -5.93
C TRP A 321 7.21 -7.63 -5.72
N ASN A 322 6.41 -7.22 -6.70
CA ASN A 322 4.96 -7.32 -6.62
C ASN A 322 4.41 -8.48 -7.43
N VAL A 323 3.38 -9.13 -6.89
CA VAL A 323 2.49 -10.03 -7.63
C VAL A 323 1.13 -9.39 -7.69
N ASP A 324 0.61 -9.25 -8.90
CA ASP A 324 -0.54 -8.40 -9.19
C ASP A 324 -1.49 -8.98 -10.24
N GLY A 325 -1.38 -10.27 -10.55
CA GLY A 325 -2.30 -10.96 -11.44
C GLY A 325 -2.06 -12.46 -11.45
N TYR A 326 -3.03 -13.24 -11.93
CA TYR A 326 -2.87 -14.68 -12.16
C TYR A 326 -3.64 -15.15 -13.41
N ILE A 327 -3.16 -16.22 -14.03
CA ILE A 327 -3.84 -16.91 -15.13
C ILE A 327 -3.96 -18.39 -14.82
N GLY A 328 -5.20 -18.88 -14.84
CA GLY A 328 -5.56 -20.27 -14.68
C GLY A 328 -5.55 -20.74 -13.23
N ASP A 329 -6.07 -21.95 -13.05
CA ASP A 329 -6.15 -22.60 -11.74
C ASP A 329 -4.83 -23.28 -11.36
N ASP A 330 -4.77 -23.88 -10.16
CA ASP A 330 -3.63 -24.68 -9.67
C ASP A 330 -2.27 -23.95 -9.69
N PHE A 331 -2.28 -22.63 -9.52
CA PHE A 331 -1.08 -21.81 -9.38
C PHE A 331 -0.19 -21.75 -10.64
N ASN A 332 -0.80 -21.91 -11.81
CA ASN A 332 -0.09 -22.09 -13.08
C ASN A 332 0.74 -20.88 -13.50
N SER A 333 0.26 -19.65 -13.30
CA SER A 333 1.00 -18.44 -13.67
C SER A 333 0.53 -17.24 -12.86
N PHE A 334 1.46 -16.50 -12.26
CA PHE A 334 1.19 -15.20 -11.66
C PHE A 334 2.00 -14.13 -12.38
N HIS A 335 1.41 -12.93 -12.48
CA HIS A 335 2.09 -11.77 -13.03
C HIS A 335 3.02 -11.18 -11.98
N CYS A 336 4.26 -10.92 -12.38
CA CYS A 336 5.28 -10.31 -11.54
C CYS A 336 5.67 -8.96 -12.11
N ASN A 337 5.61 -7.95 -11.25
CA ASN A 337 6.25 -6.67 -11.47
C ASN A 337 7.50 -6.56 -10.59
N PHE A 338 8.68 -6.65 -11.21
CA PHE A 338 9.93 -6.76 -10.48
C PHE A 338 10.44 -5.42 -9.93
N GLY A 339 10.00 -4.27 -10.45
CA GLY A 339 10.56 -2.98 -10.04
C GLY A 339 11.91 -2.64 -10.70
N TRP A 340 12.13 -3.11 -11.93
CA TRP A 340 13.27 -2.77 -12.79
C TRP A 340 12.82 -2.05 -14.06
N GLY A 341 11.90 -1.09 -13.95
CA GLY A 341 11.48 -0.30 -15.11
C GLY A 341 10.70 -1.10 -16.16
N GLY A 342 9.99 -2.15 -15.74
CA GLY A 342 9.25 -3.05 -16.62
C GLY A 342 10.09 -4.17 -17.24
N SER A 343 11.40 -4.16 -17.03
CA SER A 343 12.31 -5.22 -17.48
C SER A 343 11.92 -6.57 -16.88
N SER A 344 11.73 -7.56 -17.74
CA SER A 344 11.29 -8.92 -17.39
C SER A 344 9.93 -9.03 -16.69
N ASN A 345 9.13 -7.96 -16.59
CA ASN A 345 7.76 -8.12 -16.07
C ASN A 345 6.99 -9.13 -16.93
N GLY A 346 6.14 -9.94 -16.30
CA GLY A 346 5.40 -10.97 -17.02
C GLY A 346 4.89 -12.08 -16.13
N TRP A 347 4.48 -13.17 -16.77
CA TRP A 347 3.83 -14.31 -16.14
C TRP A 347 4.84 -15.41 -15.84
N TYR A 348 4.90 -15.84 -14.57
CA TYR A 348 5.82 -16.86 -14.08
C TYR A 348 5.03 -17.92 -13.28
N THR A 349 5.44 -19.20 -13.29
CA THR A 349 4.67 -20.27 -12.60
C THR A 349 4.91 -20.29 -11.09
N LEU A 350 3.94 -20.65 -10.22
CA LEU A 350 4.16 -20.61 -8.74
C LEU A 350 5.10 -21.69 -8.22
N THR A 351 5.17 -22.83 -8.90
CA THR A 351 6.18 -23.86 -8.58
C THR A 351 7.59 -23.26 -8.56
N SER A 352 7.83 -22.21 -9.35
CA SER A 352 9.13 -21.55 -9.53
C SER A 352 9.21 -20.06 -9.18
N MET A 353 8.10 -19.33 -9.05
CA MET A 353 8.02 -18.15 -8.17
C MET A 353 8.13 -18.58 -6.71
N GLY A 354 8.01 -19.90 -6.48
CA GLY A 354 8.61 -20.69 -5.42
C GLY A 354 10.13 -20.75 -5.36
N GLY A 355 10.80 -19.94 -6.16
CA GLY A 355 12.20 -20.03 -6.46
C GLY A 355 13.22 -19.53 -5.46
N PHE A 356 12.91 -19.56 -4.16
CA PHE A 356 13.93 -19.55 -3.13
C PHE A 356 13.77 -20.86 -2.34
N PRO A 357 14.82 -21.70 -2.24
CA PRO A 357 14.79 -22.89 -1.40
C PRO A 357 14.51 -22.57 0.08
N ASP A 358 14.84 -21.32 0.50
CA ASP A 358 14.74 -20.82 1.87
C ASP A 358 14.07 -19.44 1.94
N SER A 359 13.37 -19.15 3.04
CA SER A 359 12.88 -17.81 3.45
C SER A 359 12.00 -17.00 2.47
N GLN A 360 11.23 -17.67 1.61
CA GLN A 360 10.17 -17.02 0.83
C GLN A 360 8.98 -16.62 1.70
N GLY A 361 8.37 -15.48 1.37
CA GLY A 361 7.06 -15.15 1.89
C GLY A 361 6.39 -14.03 1.11
N ALA A 362 5.21 -13.65 1.56
CA ALA A 362 4.47 -12.53 1.01
C ALA A 362 3.76 -11.78 2.13
N LEU A 363 3.66 -10.47 1.93
CA LEU A 363 2.79 -9.58 2.70
C LEU A 363 1.46 -9.47 1.96
N PHE A 364 0.40 -9.94 2.61
CA PHE A 364 -0.97 -9.96 2.09
C PHE A 364 -1.78 -8.81 2.70
N ASN A 365 -2.98 -8.60 2.14
CA ASN A 365 -3.94 -7.60 2.62
C ASN A 365 -3.38 -6.17 2.61
N VAL A 366 -2.59 -5.85 1.57
CA VAL A 366 -1.98 -4.53 1.43
C VAL A 366 -2.98 -3.55 0.80
N TYR A 367 -3.85 -2.98 1.64
CA TYR A 367 -4.84 -1.99 1.24
C TYR A 367 -4.94 -0.83 2.26
N PRO A 368 -5.35 0.38 1.82
CA PRO A 368 -5.59 1.53 2.69
C PRO A 368 -6.55 1.20 3.83
N ARG A 369 -6.28 1.65 5.06
CA ARG A 369 -7.25 1.49 6.14
C ARG A 369 -8.50 2.30 5.82
N THR A 370 -9.67 1.79 6.21
CA THR A 370 -10.91 2.58 6.10
C THR A 370 -10.85 3.68 7.14
N LEU A 371 -10.68 4.91 6.69
CA LEU A 371 -10.76 6.08 7.55
C LEU A 371 -12.24 6.50 7.65
N THR A 372 -12.80 6.50 8.85
CA THR A 372 -14.15 7.00 9.12
C THR A 372 -14.10 8.49 9.44
N ASN A 373 -15.03 9.26 8.87
CA ASN A 373 -15.20 10.66 9.27
C ASN A 373 -15.45 10.71 10.79
N PRO A 374 -14.89 11.70 11.50
CA PRO A 374 -15.19 11.84 12.90
C PRO A 374 -16.67 12.21 13.11
N GLU A 375 -17.18 11.99 14.31
CA GLU A 375 -18.51 12.40 14.75
C GLU A 375 -18.39 13.56 15.73
N ALA A 376 -19.10 14.67 15.47
CA ALA A 376 -19.19 15.78 16.39
C ALA A 376 -20.30 15.51 17.42
N LEU A 377 -20.02 15.80 18.70
CA LEU A 377 -21.00 15.74 19.77
C LEU A 377 -20.59 16.67 20.91
N TYR A 378 -21.56 17.43 21.42
CA TYR A 378 -21.37 18.25 22.61
C TYR A 378 -22.59 18.22 23.53
N GLU A 379 -22.35 18.53 24.79
CA GLU A 379 -23.38 18.93 25.75
C GLU A 379 -23.24 20.41 26.09
N TYR A 380 -24.32 21.04 26.55
CA TYR A 380 -24.30 22.45 26.91
C TYR A 380 -25.02 22.74 28.23
N PHE A 381 -24.62 23.85 28.85
CA PHE A 381 -25.28 24.45 30.00
C PHE A 381 -25.46 25.95 29.77
N VAL A 382 -26.66 26.47 30.02
CA VAL A 382 -26.99 27.89 29.84
C VAL A 382 -27.01 28.59 31.21
N ASP A 383 -26.24 29.66 31.33
CA ASP A 383 -26.23 30.57 32.47
C ASP A 383 -26.49 32.00 31.97
N ALA A 384 -27.75 32.43 32.06
CA ALA A 384 -28.21 33.71 31.52
C ALA A 384 -27.79 33.93 30.06
N SER A 385 -26.89 34.91 29.81
CA SER A 385 -26.38 35.23 28.48
C SER A 385 -25.32 34.25 27.97
N THR A 386 -24.72 33.42 28.81
CA THR A 386 -23.55 32.61 28.45
C THR A 386 -23.93 31.13 28.34
N VAL A 387 -23.50 30.49 27.25
CA VAL A 387 -23.63 29.05 27.06
C VAL A 387 -22.25 28.43 27.15
N TYR A 388 -22.12 27.42 28.01
CA TYR A 388 -20.91 26.62 28.18
C TYR A 388 -21.07 25.31 27.44
N PHE A 389 -20.13 24.99 26.57
CA PHE A 389 -20.12 23.78 25.74
C PHE A 389 -19.05 22.81 26.24
N THR A 390 -19.46 21.57 26.51
CA THR A 390 -18.56 20.49 26.91
C THR A 390 -18.42 19.51 25.77
N ASP A 391 -17.17 19.24 25.38
CA ASP A 391 -16.88 18.28 24.32
C ASP A 391 -17.18 16.84 24.75
N LEU A 392 -17.92 16.12 23.91
CA LEU A 392 -18.07 14.67 23.98
C LEU A 392 -17.47 13.96 22.76
N SER A 393 -17.14 14.70 21.70
CA SER A 393 -16.59 14.20 20.44
C SER A 393 -15.30 13.42 20.69
N SER A 394 -14.41 13.91 21.55
CA SER A 394 -13.14 13.23 21.83
C SER A 394 -13.29 11.83 22.44
N MET A 395 -14.45 11.50 23.01
CA MET A 395 -14.69 10.20 23.65
C MET A 395 -15.34 9.16 22.73
N ILE A 396 -16.03 9.64 21.68
CA ILE A 396 -16.82 8.78 20.78
C ILE A 396 -16.07 8.46 19.48
N ASN A 397 -14.99 9.18 19.19
CA ASN A 397 -14.19 8.97 18.00
C ASN A 397 -13.05 7.98 18.23
N GLU A 398 -12.75 7.17 17.22
CA GLU A 398 -11.63 6.23 17.22
C GLU A 398 -10.27 6.95 17.15
N TYR A 399 -10.23 8.09 16.44
CA TYR A 399 -9.03 8.87 16.20
C TYR A 399 -9.05 10.18 16.97
N ASP A 400 -7.86 10.65 17.37
CA ASP A 400 -7.70 11.93 18.06
C ASP A 400 -8.19 13.11 17.21
N LEU A 401 -8.84 14.07 17.86
CA LEU A 401 -9.33 15.30 17.26
C LEU A 401 -8.28 16.40 17.32
N LYS A 402 -8.20 17.18 16.24
CA LYS A 402 -7.21 18.26 16.06
C LYS A 402 -7.85 19.63 16.18
N TYR A 403 -8.99 19.85 15.51
CA TYR A 403 -9.69 21.14 15.54
C TYR A 403 -11.19 20.97 15.78
N PHE A 404 -11.77 21.95 16.48
CA PHE A 404 -13.20 22.07 16.75
C PHE A 404 -13.68 23.39 16.15
N HIS A 405 -14.58 23.31 15.18
CA HIS A 405 -15.13 24.46 14.46
C HIS A 405 -16.54 24.74 14.96
N TRP A 406 -16.68 25.81 15.72
CA TRP A 406 -17.92 26.28 16.31
C TRP A 406 -18.54 27.39 15.48
N ASN A 407 -19.86 27.32 15.32
CA ASN A 407 -20.69 28.41 14.83
C ASN A 407 -21.85 28.57 15.81
N PHE A 408 -21.92 29.72 16.48
CA PHE A 408 -22.86 29.95 17.58
C PHE A 408 -24.26 30.40 17.11
N GLY A 409 -24.51 30.46 15.80
CA GLY A 409 -25.83 30.80 15.25
C GLY A 409 -26.21 32.29 15.33
N ASP A 410 -25.37 33.12 15.96
CA ASP A 410 -25.53 34.59 16.06
C ASP A 410 -24.65 35.36 15.05
N GLY A 411 -23.91 34.63 14.21
CA GLY A 411 -22.94 35.17 13.24
C GLY A 411 -21.48 35.08 13.70
N ASN A 412 -21.23 34.69 14.95
CA ASN A 412 -19.88 34.43 15.46
C ASN A 412 -19.46 32.99 15.22
N VAL A 413 -18.19 32.81 14.84
CA VAL A 413 -17.55 31.50 14.64
C VAL A 413 -16.23 31.44 15.40
N LEU A 414 -15.84 30.25 15.84
CA LEU A 414 -14.62 30.01 16.59
C LEU A 414 -13.98 28.68 16.15
N THR A 415 -12.65 28.63 16.05
CA THR A 415 -11.91 27.38 15.82
C THR A 415 -10.88 27.20 16.92
N THR A 416 -10.90 26.04 17.58
CA THR A 416 -10.03 25.73 18.73
C THR A 416 -9.38 24.36 18.61
N GLU A 417 -8.29 24.12 19.33
CA GLU A 417 -7.66 22.79 19.50
C GLU A 417 -8.24 22.01 20.70
N ILE A 418 -9.12 22.65 21.48
CA ILE A 418 -9.80 22.07 22.63
C ILE A 418 -11.30 22.27 22.42
N GLY A 419 -12.09 21.20 22.54
CA GLY A 419 -13.52 21.24 22.24
C GLY A 419 -14.39 21.93 23.29
N THR A 420 -13.92 22.10 24.52
CA THR A 420 -14.67 22.83 25.57
C THR A 420 -14.49 24.33 25.41
N VAL A 421 -15.61 25.06 25.21
CA VAL A 421 -15.64 26.51 24.99
C VAL A 421 -16.87 27.14 25.66
N ASP A 422 -16.89 28.45 25.80
CA ASP A 422 -18.07 29.22 26.20
C ASP A 422 -18.33 30.38 25.25
N HIS A 423 -19.59 30.79 25.11
CA HIS A 423 -20.01 31.91 24.26
C HIS A 423 -21.14 32.71 24.89
N SER A 424 -21.08 34.04 24.81
CA SER A 424 -22.08 34.94 25.39
C SER A 424 -22.90 35.66 24.30
N TYR A 425 -24.21 35.68 24.48
CA TYR A 425 -25.17 36.25 23.53
C TYR A 425 -25.71 37.60 24.02
N GLU A 426 -25.64 38.62 23.17
CA GLU A 426 -26.14 39.97 23.48
C GLU A 426 -27.67 40.09 23.42
N VAL A 427 -28.33 39.20 22.67
CA VAL A 427 -29.77 39.28 22.39
C VAL A 427 -30.44 37.98 22.83
N SER A 428 -31.63 38.10 23.43
CA SER A 428 -32.43 36.93 23.75
C SER A 428 -32.98 36.29 22.48
N GLY A 429 -32.87 34.99 22.35
CA GLY A 429 -33.26 34.29 21.14
C GLY A 429 -33.08 32.79 21.22
N THR A 430 -33.41 32.11 20.13
CA THR A 430 -33.04 30.72 19.90
C THR A 430 -32.00 30.68 18.80
N TYR A 431 -30.87 30.04 19.09
CA TYR A 431 -29.70 29.98 18.21
C TYR A 431 -29.43 28.52 17.84
N ASP A 432 -29.26 28.26 16.56
CA ASP A 432 -28.81 26.95 16.07
C ASP A 432 -27.28 26.92 16.16
N VAL A 433 -26.77 26.26 17.20
CA VAL A 433 -25.33 26.16 17.45
C VAL A 433 -24.80 24.89 16.79
N GLU A 434 -23.79 25.07 15.94
CA GLU A 434 -23.18 24.03 15.14
C GLU A 434 -21.75 23.74 15.58
N LEU A 435 -21.41 22.46 15.66
CA LEU A 435 -20.05 21.96 15.81
C LEU A 435 -19.68 21.05 14.64
N ILE A 436 -18.52 21.30 14.03
CA ILE A 436 -17.83 20.38 13.13
C ILE A 436 -16.46 20.07 13.74
N VAL A 437 -16.07 18.80 13.79
CA VAL A 437 -14.75 18.40 14.30
C VAL A 437 -13.83 17.91 13.17
N GLU A 438 -12.56 18.27 13.25
CA GLU A 438 -11.48 17.80 12.37
C GLU A 438 -10.60 16.83 13.15
N ASN A 439 -10.37 15.63 12.63
CA ASN A 439 -9.42 14.71 13.25
C ASN A 439 -7.97 14.98 12.82
N MET A 440 -7.00 14.30 13.45
CA MET A 440 -5.58 14.41 13.10
C MET A 440 -5.23 14.08 11.63
N HIS A 441 -6.16 13.48 10.89
CA HIS A 441 -6.02 13.14 9.48
C HIS A 441 -6.63 14.17 8.53
N GLY A 442 -7.18 15.27 9.04
CA GLY A 442 -7.82 16.34 8.24
C GLY A 442 -9.22 15.98 7.74
N MET A 443 -9.85 14.94 8.30
CA MET A 443 -11.24 14.59 7.97
C MET A 443 -12.21 15.33 8.88
N MET A 444 -13.30 15.81 8.29
CA MET A 444 -14.32 16.61 8.95
C MET A 444 -15.56 15.77 9.25
N SER A 445 -16.20 16.03 10.38
CA SER A 445 -17.51 15.45 10.69
C SER A 445 -18.62 16.07 9.85
N ASP A 446 -19.76 15.37 9.79
CA ASP A 446 -21.02 16.08 9.53
C ASP A 446 -21.30 17.08 10.68
N PRO A 447 -22.05 18.17 10.42
CA PRO A 447 -22.35 19.15 11.46
C PRO A 447 -23.28 18.57 12.53
N TYR A 448 -22.93 18.77 13.79
CA TYR A 448 -23.82 18.51 14.93
C TYR A 448 -24.47 19.82 15.37
N ILE A 449 -25.81 19.88 15.39
CA ILE A 449 -26.57 21.11 15.61
C ILE A 449 -27.57 20.93 16.76
N GLU A 450 -27.58 21.89 17.70
CA GLU A 450 -28.62 22.04 18.73
C GLU A 450 -29.26 23.43 18.67
N SER A 451 -30.57 23.49 18.85
CA SER A 451 -31.30 24.75 18.98
C SER A 451 -31.36 25.17 20.45
N ILE A 452 -30.55 26.17 20.83
CA ILE A 452 -30.37 26.61 22.21
C ILE A 452 -31.14 27.90 22.44
N ALA A 453 -32.05 27.90 23.41
CA ALA A 453 -32.74 29.11 23.86
C ALA A 453 -31.88 29.86 24.90
N VAL A 454 -31.54 31.10 24.60
CA VAL A 454 -30.72 31.97 25.45
C VAL A 454 -31.53 33.19 25.84
N GLN A 455 -31.55 33.49 27.13
CA GLN A 455 -32.15 34.70 27.67
C GLN A 455 -31.01 35.64 28.05
N ALA A 456 -30.68 36.56 27.16
CA ALA A 456 -29.65 37.57 27.43
C ALA A 456 -30.04 38.39 28.66
N ALA A 457 -29.16 38.40 29.67
CA ALA A 457 -29.23 39.27 30.81
C ALA A 457 -28.94 40.73 30.42
N MET A 458 -29.55 41.64 31.14
CA MET A 458 -29.34 43.07 30.96
C MET A 458 -27.98 43.46 31.55
N VAL A 459 -27.18 44.23 30.81
CA VAL A 459 -25.90 44.76 31.31
C VAL A 459 -26.13 45.51 32.62
N GLY A 460 -25.37 45.16 33.65
CA GLY A 460 -25.51 45.70 35.01
C GLY A 460 -26.53 45.00 35.92
N ASP A 461 -27.39 44.12 35.43
CA ASP A 461 -28.33 43.31 36.24
C ASP A 461 -27.65 42.00 36.67
N LEU A 462 -26.71 42.10 37.62
CA LEU A 462 -25.94 40.97 38.12
C LEU A 462 -26.78 39.99 38.95
N THR A 463 -27.91 40.45 39.49
CA THR A 463 -28.84 39.61 40.25
C THR A 463 -29.88 38.92 39.38
N GLN A 464 -29.95 39.28 38.10
CA GLN A 464 -30.86 38.74 37.07
C GLN A 464 -32.34 38.86 37.46
N ASP A 465 -32.70 39.93 38.18
CA ASP A 465 -34.06 40.17 38.64
C ASP A 465 -34.86 41.14 37.74
N GLY A 466 -34.20 41.67 36.71
CA GLY A 466 -34.75 42.61 35.73
C GLY A 466 -34.63 44.08 36.15
N ASN A 467 -34.04 44.39 37.30
CA ASN A 467 -33.78 45.75 37.77
C ASN A 467 -32.27 45.97 37.91
N ILE A 468 -31.84 47.23 37.76
CA ILE A 468 -30.47 47.64 38.07
C ILE A 468 -30.52 48.47 39.34
N ASP A 469 -30.15 47.88 40.48
CA ASP A 469 -30.27 48.52 41.78
C ASP A 469 -29.06 48.30 42.71
N VAL A 470 -29.23 48.61 44.00
CA VAL A 470 -28.17 48.50 45.00
C VAL A 470 -27.69 47.07 45.23
N LEU A 471 -28.54 46.07 44.98
CA LEU A 471 -28.19 44.65 45.08
C LEU A 471 -27.22 44.23 43.98
N ASP A 472 -27.34 44.78 42.78
CA ASP A 472 -26.37 44.56 41.71
C ASP A 472 -25.02 45.20 42.05
N ILE A 473 -25.03 46.41 42.63
CA ILE A 473 -23.81 47.08 43.09
C ILE A 473 -23.11 46.23 44.17
N VAL A 474 -23.86 45.67 45.12
CA VAL A 474 -23.30 44.78 46.16
C VAL A 474 -22.73 43.51 45.55
N SER A 475 -23.39 42.97 44.52
CA SER A 475 -22.92 41.80 43.77
C SER A 475 -21.63 42.11 43.00
N MET A 476 -21.56 43.25 42.32
CA MET A 476 -20.37 43.74 41.62
C MET A 476 -19.18 43.93 42.58
N VAL A 477 -19.41 44.54 43.74
CA VAL A 477 -18.37 44.70 44.78
C VAL A 477 -17.88 43.33 45.26
N SER A 478 -18.78 42.36 45.41
CA SER A 478 -18.40 41.00 45.79
C SER A 478 -17.58 40.31 44.70
N LEU A 479 -17.88 40.53 43.41
CA LEU A 479 -17.11 40.02 42.28
C LEU A 479 -15.70 40.63 42.22
N VAL A 480 -15.58 41.95 42.38
CA VAL A 480 -14.27 42.66 42.41
C VAL A 480 -13.40 42.22 43.60
N LEU A 481 -14.03 41.84 44.71
CA LEU A 481 -13.34 41.32 45.90
C LEU A 481 -13.09 39.81 45.84
N SER A 482 -13.67 39.11 44.86
CA SER A 482 -13.47 37.68 44.63
C SER A 482 -12.34 37.45 43.63
N ASP A 483 -11.77 36.24 43.61
CA ASP A 483 -10.53 36.02 42.88
C ASP A 483 -10.68 35.99 41.35
N GLN A 484 -11.84 35.69 40.74
CA GLN A 484 -12.10 35.85 39.29
C GLN A 484 -13.61 35.70 38.95
N PRO A 485 -14.31 36.72 38.41
CA PRO A 485 -15.63 36.54 37.80
C PRO A 485 -15.52 35.82 36.45
N GLY A 486 -16.45 34.91 36.14
CA GLY A 486 -16.44 34.13 34.89
C GLY A 486 -17.78 34.14 34.15
N GLY A 487 -17.72 33.96 32.82
CA GLY A 487 -18.87 33.88 31.91
C GLY A 487 -19.91 34.98 32.08
N SER A 488 -21.14 34.62 32.45
CA SER A 488 -22.27 35.56 32.50
C SER A 488 -22.00 36.74 33.41
N GLN A 489 -21.31 36.53 34.54
CA GLN A 489 -20.95 37.58 35.48
C GLN A 489 -19.96 38.58 34.87
N LEU A 490 -18.97 38.09 34.11
CA LEU A 490 -18.01 38.92 33.39
C LEU A 490 -18.73 39.72 32.30
N PHE A 491 -19.59 39.07 31.51
CA PHE A 491 -20.35 39.71 30.44
C PHE A 491 -21.34 40.77 30.95
N ILE A 492 -22.06 40.49 32.05
CA ILE A 492 -23.03 41.41 32.64
C ILE A 492 -22.34 42.55 33.40
N GLY A 493 -21.23 42.24 34.08
CA GLY A 493 -20.53 43.14 34.99
C GLY A 493 -19.41 43.97 34.36
N ASP A 494 -18.91 43.63 33.18
CA ASP A 494 -17.91 44.41 32.44
C ASP A 494 -18.61 45.52 31.64
N ILE A 495 -19.01 46.58 32.34
CA ILE A 495 -19.85 47.65 31.78
C ILE A 495 -19.08 48.50 30.78
N ASN A 496 -17.76 48.60 30.93
CA ASN A 496 -16.90 49.34 29.99
C ASN A 496 -16.31 48.47 28.88
N THR A 497 -16.56 47.16 28.87
CA THR A 497 -16.11 46.18 27.87
C THR A 497 -14.58 46.07 27.76
N ASP A 498 -13.86 46.26 28.86
CA ASP A 498 -12.38 46.16 28.89
C ASP A 498 -11.85 44.77 29.26
N GLY A 499 -12.76 43.82 29.52
CA GLY A 499 -12.47 42.44 29.90
C GLY A 499 -12.13 42.27 31.38
N ILE A 500 -12.22 43.31 32.21
CA ILE A 500 -11.82 43.30 33.62
C ILE A 500 -12.85 44.00 34.49
N ILE A 501 -13.63 43.24 35.25
CA ILE A 501 -14.51 43.83 36.27
C ILE A 501 -13.67 44.47 37.37
N ASN A 502 -13.74 45.80 37.49
CA ASN A 502 -12.99 46.56 38.47
C ASN A 502 -13.79 47.75 39.03
N ILE A 503 -13.11 48.66 39.74
CA ILE A 503 -13.76 49.82 40.37
C ILE A 503 -14.42 50.76 39.34
N GLN A 504 -13.92 50.78 38.10
CA GLN A 504 -14.48 51.55 37.01
C GLN A 504 -15.90 51.06 36.68
N ASP A 505 -16.12 49.75 36.63
CA ASP A 505 -17.43 49.14 36.38
C ASP A 505 -18.41 49.39 37.52
N ILE A 506 -17.94 49.37 38.77
CA ILE A 506 -18.76 49.75 39.93
C ILE A 506 -19.25 51.20 39.78
N ILE A 507 -18.38 52.13 39.38
CA ILE A 507 -18.76 53.54 39.19
C ILE A 507 -19.80 53.67 38.07
N LEU A 508 -19.62 52.95 36.97
CA LEU A 508 -20.56 52.94 35.85
C LEU A 508 -21.90 52.32 36.27
N LEU A 509 -21.89 51.23 37.03
CA LEU A 509 -23.08 50.56 37.55
C LEU A 509 -23.87 51.47 38.50
N ILE A 510 -23.19 52.18 39.41
CA ILE A 510 -23.82 53.20 40.26
C ILE A 510 -24.48 54.28 39.40
N GLY A 511 -23.83 54.69 38.31
CA GLY A 511 -24.39 55.62 37.34
C GLY A 511 -25.67 55.10 36.69
N LEU A 512 -25.74 53.81 36.35
CA LEU A 512 -26.94 53.18 35.79
C LEU A 512 -28.06 53.08 36.83
N ALA A 513 -27.77 52.58 38.04
CA ALA A 513 -28.75 52.39 39.11
C ALA A 513 -29.36 53.71 39.64
N LEU A 514 -28.67 54.83 39.49
CA LEU A 514 -29.16 56.15 39.92
C LEU A 514 -29.95 56.90 38.84
N ASN A 515 -29.84 56.48 37.57
CA ASN A 515 -30.45 57.15 36.42
C ASN A 515 -31.54 56.33 35.71
N GLY A 516 -31.65 55.03 36.01
CA GLY A 516 -32.85 54.20 35.73
C GLY A 516 -33.94 54.46 36.76
#